data_AF-A0A2E4V8J7-F1
#
_entry.id   AF-A0A2E4V8J7-F1
#
_cell.length_a   1.000
_cell.length_b   1.000
_cell.length_c   1.000
_cell.angle_alpha   90.00
_cell.angle_beta   90.00
_cell.angle_gamma   90.00
#
_symmetry.space_group_name_H-M   'P 1'
#
loop_
_entity.id
_entity.type
_entity.pdbx_description
1 polymer ?
#
loop_
_entity_poly.entity_id
_entity_poly.type
_entity_poly.pdbx_seq_one_letter_code
_entity_poly.pdbx_strand_id
1 'polypeptide(L)'
;MAKFIHAIYDDDDKLLDAVRDLKENKVTIEEVFTPFPVHGLDHVMGLAPTRIAIAAFLYGCVGFTFALLMINYIMIVDWPQNIGGKPSFSFQENMPAFVPVMFELTVFFTGHLMVITFYLRSRLWPFKKAENPIPETTDDKFLIQIPVFGNESKIKSILKKTDLFKMSVIDAKKEKNEEIDNVQNNAQDRDTEITIGFVFHSRKYSDGSSNLRIQFTKGRGQQYAKNSGLRIFRKHWISKKNEVSDKHVDYIKINKSLNVLKDNIEKAKNKFSSGSLDFEDVYKSIIN
;
A
#
# COMPACT_ATOMS: atom_id res chain seq x y z
N MET A 1 -15.08 26.18 -16.65
CA MET A 1 -14.88 24.76 -16.27
C MET A 1 -13.41 24.46 -16.41
N ALA A 2 -12.76 23.92 -15.38
CA ALA A 2 -11.39 23.41 -15.55
C ALA A 2 -11.47 22.13 -16.39
N LYS A 3 -10.83 22.16 -17.55
CA LYS A 3 -10.67 21.02 -18.44
C LYS A 3 -9.21 20.61 -18.42
N PHE A 4 -8.96 19.32 -18.36
CA PHE A 4 -7.63 18.75 -18.40
C PHE A 4 -7.42 17.97 -19.68
N ILE A 5 -6.26 18.16 -20.30
CA ILE A 5 -5.75 17.23 -21.29
C ILE A 5 -4.80 16.29 -20.55
N HIS A 6 -5.09 15.00 -20.64
CA HIS A 6 -4.20 13.93 -20.22
C HIS A 6 -3.47 13.42 -21.45
N ALA A 7 -2.16 13.64 -21.47
CA ALA A 7 -1.26 13.13 -22.50
C ALA A 7 -0.48 11.94 -21.92
N ILE A 8 -0.70 10.75 -22.49
CA ILE A 8 -0.14 9.49 -22.01
C ILE A 8 1.02 9.07 -22.91
N TYR A 9 2.12 8.67 -22.30
CA TYR A 9 3.34 8.18 -22.94
C TYR A 9 3.68 6.78 -22.43
N ASP A 10 4.40 6.02 -23.23
CA ASP A 10 4.82 4.63 -22.97
C ASP A 10 6.31 4.50 -22.58
N ASP A 11 7.07 5.59 -22.66
CA ASP A 11 8.52 5.62 -22.46
C ASP A 11 8.95 6.97 -21.83
N ASP A 12 10.02 6.95 -21.03
CA ASP A 12 10.50 8.11 -20.27
C ASP A 12 11.26 9.14 -21.14
N ASP A 13 12.01 8.70 -22.15
CA ASP A 13 12.69 9.61 -23.10
C ASP A 13 11.66 10.43 -23.88
N LYS A 14 10.59 9.77 -24.34
CA LYS A 14 9.47 10.43 -25.05
C LYS A 14 8.77 11.45 -24.17
N LEU A 15 8.59 11.13 -22.88
CA LEU A 15 8.03 12.05 -21.90
C LEU A 15 8.94 13.26 -21.71
N LEU A 16 10.24 13.07 -21.52
CA LEU A 16 11.18 14.17 -21.29
C LEU A 16 11.20 15.14 -22.48
N ASP A 17 11.22 14.63 -23.70
CA ASP A 17 11.17 15.47 -24.91
C ASP A 17 9.82 16.19 -25.03
N ALA A 18 8.71 15.53 -24.70
CA ALA A 18 7.41 16.17 -24.67
C ALA A 18 7.32 17.30 -23.63
N VAL A 19 7.87 17.12 -22.43
CA VAL A 19 7.89 18.16 -21.40
C VAL A 19 8.76 19.34 -21.84
N ARG A 20 9.91 19.09 -22.49
CA ARG A 20 10.76 20.15 -23.07
C ARG A 20 9.99 20.97 -24.10
N ASP A 21 9.37 20.31 -25.08
CA ASP A 21 8.58 20.96 -26.13
C ASP A 21 7.42 21.78 -25.54
N LEU A 22 6.70 21.23 -24.57
CA LEU A 22 5.62 21.93 -23.88
C LEU A 22 6.14 23.18 -23.14
N LYS A 23 7.31 23.07 -22.51
CA LYS A 23 7.92 24.17 -21.78
C LYS A 23 8.42 25.29 -22.70
N GLU A 24 9.07 24.94 -23.81
CA GLU A 24 9.50 25.89 -24.85
C GLU A 24 8.32 26.65 -25.45
N ASN A 25 7.19 25.96 -25.65
CA ASN A 25 5.95 26.55 -26.13
C ASN A 25 5.16 27.31 -25.06
N LYS A 26 5.72 27.45 -23.85
CA LYS A 26 5.12 28.13 -22.68
C LYS A 26 3.75 27.58 -22.29
N VAL A 27 3.56 26.27 -22.45
CA VAL A 27 2.38 25.57 -21.95
C VAL A 27 2.57 25.30 -20.46
N THR A 28 1.56 25.65 -19.66
CA THR A 28 1.56 25.35 -18.22
C THR A 28 1.21 23.87 -18.03
N ILE A 29 2.08 23.14 -17.35
CA ILE A 29 1.84 21.76 -16.92
C ILE A 29 1.41 21.83 -15.44
N GLU A 30 0.37 21.09 -15.06
CA GLU A 30 -0.09 21.04 -13.67
C GLU A 30 0.67 19.97 -12.88
N GLU A 31 0.62 18.73 -13.36
CA GLU A 31 1.21 17.56 -12.72
C GLU A 31 1.77 16.61 -13.79
N VAL A 32 2.81 15.86 -13.42
CA VAL A 32 3.35 14.77 -14.23
C VAL A 32 3.40 13.53 -13.35
N PHE A 33 2.67 12.49 -13.75
CA PHE A 33 2.60 11.22 -13.01
C PHE A 33 3.50 10.20 -13.70
N THR A 34 4.41 9.62 -12.92
CA THR A 34 5.36 8.61 -13.39
C THR A 34 5.38 7.41 -12.44
N PRO A 35 5.53 6.17 -12.95
CA PRO A 35 5.56 4.97 -12.10
C PRO A 35 6.86 4.87 -11.29
N PHE A 36 7.92 5.52 -11.78
CA PHE A 36 9.23 5.56 -11.13
C PHE A 36 9.88 6.96 -11.27
N PRO A 37 10.96 7.27 -10.53
CA PRO A 37 11.67 8.53 -10.65
C PRO A 37 12.40 8.65 -12.00
N VAL A 38 11.96 9.58 -12.85
CA VAL A 38 12.62 9.90 -14.12
C VAL A 38 13.71 10.93 -13.88
N HIS A 39 14.96 10.58 -14.18
CA HIS A 39 16.09 11.47 -13.98
C HIS A 39 16.02 12.69 -14.90
N GLY A 40 16.13 13.90 -14.34
CA GLY A 40 16.09 15.14 -15.12
C GLY A 40 14.71 15.73 -15.34
N LEU A 41 13.64 15.03 -14.95
CA LEU A 41 12.27 15.55 -15.09
C LEU A 41 12.07 16.84 -14.27
N ASP A 42 12.59 16.89 -13.05
CA ASP A 42 12.56 18.06 -12.17
C ASP A 42 13.28 19.27 -12.78
N HIS A 43 14.43 19.04 -13.40
CA HIS A 43 15.20 20.06 -14.12
C HIS A 43 14.45 20.59 -15.34
N VAL A 44 13.85 19.71 -16.15
CA VAL A 44 13.07 20.09 -17.34
C VAL A 44 11.79 20.82 -16.95
N MET A 45 11.12 20.40 -15.87
CA MET A 45 9.94 21.08 -15.32
C MET A 45 10.29 22.44 -14.68
N GLY A 46 11.54 22.65 -14.30
CA GLY A 46 12.00 23.86 -13.63
C GLY A 46 11.49 23.95 -12.19
N LEU A 47 11.40 22.82 -11.49
CA LEU A 47 10.96 22.78 -10.09
C LEU A 47 12.03 23.35 -9.16
N ALA A 48 11.59 24.04 -8.11
CA ALA A 48 12.50 24.56 -7.10
C ALA A 48 13.10 23.42 -6.25
N PRO A 49 14.37 23.52 -5.84
CA PRO A 49 15.01 22.48 -5.02
C PRO A 49 14.31 22.33 -3.66
N THR A 50 14.28 21.10 -3.16
CA THR A 50 13.64 20.81 -1.87
C THR A 50 14.50 21.30 -0.70
N ARG A 51 13.84 21.82 0.34
CA ARG A 51 14.49 22.28 1.58
C ARG A 51 14.59 21.21 2.67
N ILE A 52 14.41 19.93 2.33
CA ILE A 52 14.32 18.85 3.32
C ILE A 52 15.67 18.58 4.02
N ALA A 53 16.78 18.78 3.31
CA ALA A 53 18.12 18.65 3.88
C ALA A 53 18.40 19.68 4.99
N ILE A 54 17.93 20.92 4.81
CA ILE A 54 18.07 21.99 5.82
C ILE A 54 17.26 21.62 7.08
N ALA A 55 16.05 21.09 6.91
CA ALA A 55 15.24 20.62 8.03
C ALA A 55 15.93 19.46 8.79
N ALA A 56 16.51 18.50 8.07
CA ALA A 56 17.25 17.39 8.67
C ALA A 56 18.42 17.88 9.54
N PHE A 57 19.19 18.87 9.07
CA PHE A 57 20.27 19.47 9.87
C PHE A 57 19.75 20.07 11.18
N LEU A 58 18.65 20.83 11.13
CA LEU A 58 18.04 21.42 12.33
C LEU A 58 17.53 20.35 13.30
N TYR A 59 16.93 19.27 12.79
CA TYR A 59 16.50 18.14 13.61
C TYR A 59 17.68 17.42 14.28
N GLY A 60 18.82 17.32 13.59
CA GLY A 60 20.07 16.83 14.19
C GLY A 60 20.54 17.72 15.33
N CYS A 61 20.57 19.04 15.15
CA CYS A 61 20.94 19.97 16.22
C CYS A 61 20.01 19.83 17.45
N VAL A 62 18.70 19.64 17.23
CA VAL A 62 17.73 19.41 18.31
C VAL A 62 18.02 18.09 19.03
N GLY A 63 18.23 16.99 18.29
CA GLY A 63 18.54 15.68 18.88
C GLY A 63 19.84 15.67 19.68
N PHE A 64 20.89 16.33 19.15
CA PHE A 64 22.17 16.49 19.82
C PHE A 64 22.05 17.31 21.12
N THR A 65 21.35 18.46 21.05
CA THR A 65 21.10 19.31 22.22
C THR A 65 20.29 18.58 23.27
N PHE A 66 19.25 17.83 22.86
CA PHE A 66 18.44 17.02 23.75
C PHE A 66 19.28 15.95 24.46
N ALA A 67 20.14 15.24 23.73
CA ALA A 67 21.02 14.22 24.30
C ALA A 67 22.00 14.81 25.33
N LEU A 68 22.62 15.95 25.01
CA LEU A 68 23.52 16.66 25.92
C LEU A 68 22.81 17.05 27.22
N LEU A 69 21.65 17.70 27.12
CA LEU A 69 20.89 18.15 28.29
C LEU A 69 20.39 16.97 29.12
N MET A 70 19.87 15.93 28.48
CA MET A 70 19.35 14.75 29.15
C MET A 70 20.44 14.03 29.96
N ILE A 71 21.58 13.76 29.35
CA ILE A 71 22.68 13.03 30.00
C ILE A 71 23.28 13.88 31.12
N ASN A 72 23.51 15.17 30.87
CA ASN A 72 24.02 16.09 31.88
C ASN A 72 23.09 16.17 33.10
N TYR A 73 21.78 16.27 32.86
CA TYR A 73 20.80 16.31 33.93
C TYR A 73 20.82 15.03 34.77
N ILE A 74 20.70 13.86 34.15
CA ILE A 74 20.61 12.58 34.86
C ILE A 74 21.90 12.25 35.63
N MET A 75 23.06 12.36 34.96
CA MET A 75 24.31 11.81 35.49
C MET A 75 25.06 12.76 36.43
N ILE A 76 24.77 14.06 36.39
CA ILE A 76 25.57 15.07 37.11
C ILE A 76 24.68 15.90 38.04
N VAL A 77 23.55 16.42 37.54
CA VAL A 77 22.71 17.35 38.30
C VAL A 77 21.77 16.61 39.26
N ASP A 78 21.04 15.63 38.75
CA ASP A 78 19.96 14.97 39.49
C ASP A 78 20.52 13.91 40.45
N TRP A 79 21.29 12.95 39.93
CA TRP A 79 21.85 11.89 40.77
C TRP A 79 23.28 11.44 40.36
N PRO A 80 24.32 12.17 40.80
CA PRO A 80 25.70 11.82 40.52
C PRO A 80 26.13 10.58 41.34
N GLN A 81 26.04 9.41 40.72
CA GLN A 81 26.50 8.15 41.31
C GLN A 81 27.94 7.84 40.91
N ASN A 82 28.67 7.13 41.79
CA ASN A 82 29.94 6.51 41.44
C ASN A 82 29.66 5.11 40.86
N ILE A 83 29.72 4.98 39.54
CA ILE A 83 29.50 3.71 38.83
C ILE A 83 30.82 3.28 38.19
N GLY A 84 31.41 2.21 38.73
CA GLY A 84 32.64 1.62 38.19
C GLY A 84 33.87 2.52 38.28
N GLY A 85 33.90 3.49 39.21
CA GLY A 85 35.02 4.41 39.40
C GLY A 85 35.14 5.49 38.33
N LYS A 86 34.14 5.63 37.45
CA LYS A 86 34.15 6.65 36.40
C LYS A 86 33.95 8.04 37.01
N PRO A 87 34.69 9.05 36.55
CA PRO A 87 34.52 10.43 37.03
C PRO A 87 33.11 10.91 36.66
N SER A 88 32.29 11.29 37.65
CA SER A 88 30.92 11.79 37.44
C SER A 88 30.70 13.21 37.97
N PHE A 89 31.78 13.91 38.36
CA PHE A 89 31.71 15.26 38.90
C PHE A 89 31.57 16.33 37.81
N SER A 90 32.06 16.08 36.60
CA SER A 90 31.97 17.01 35.48
C SER A 90 31.70 16.28 34.15
N PHE A 91 30.90 16.90 33.29
CA PHE A 91 30.48 16.32 32.01
C PHE A 91 31.66 15.96 31.09
N GLN A 92 32.69 16.80 31.10
CA GLN A 92 33.88 16.64 30.27
C GLN A 92 34.68 15.38 30.62
N GLU A 93 34.74 15.01 31.91
CA GLU A 93 35.55 13.90 32.39
C GLU A 93 35.01 12.54 31.94
N ASN A 94 33.69 12.40 31.82
CA ASN A 94 33.02 11.16 31.37
C ASN A 94 32.49 11.23 29.94
N MET A 95 32.73 12.33 29.23
CA MET A 95 32.16 12.61 27.91
C MET A 95 32.33 11.46 26.91
N PRO A 96 33.48 10.75 26.82
CA PRO A 96 33.66 9.66 25.85
C PRO A 96 32.62 8.53 25.99
N ALA A 97 32.14 8.26 27.22
CA ALA A 97 31.12 7.24 27.46
C ALA A 97 29.74 7.64 26.93
N PHE A 98 29.49 8.94 26.75
CA PHE A 98 28.20 9.49 26.32
C PHE A 98 28.10 9.69 24.80
N VAL A 99 29.24 9.72 24.09
CA VAL A 99 29.30 9.92 22.63
C VAL A 99 28.39 8.96 21.84
N PRO A 100 28.36 7.64 22.13
CA PRO A 100 27.46 6.74 21.41
C PRO A 100 25.98 7.13 21.56
N VAL A 101 25.55 7.50 22.77
CA VAL A 101 24.15 7.90 23.03
C VAL A 101 23.83 9.23 22.34
N MET A 102 24.75 10.20 22.39
CA MET A 102 24.60 11.47 21.69
C MET A 102 24.47 11.28 20.18
N PHE A 103 25.29 10.40 19.60
CA PHE A 103 25.23 10.06 18.17
C PHE A 103 23.89 9.40 17.81
N GLU A 104 23.50 8.35 18.53
CA GLU A 104 22.26 7.62 18.25
C GLU A 104 21.01 8.51 18.36
N LEU A 105 20.94 9.36 19.38
CA LEU A 105 19.83 10.31 19.52
C LEU A 105 19.82 11.34 18.39
N THR A 106 20.98 11.85 17.99
CA THR A 106 21.08 12.78 16.85
C THR A 106 20.53 12.14 15.57
N VAL A 107 20.93 10.90 15.27
CA VAL A 107 20.46 10.15 14.09
C VAL A 107 18.96 9.83 14.22
N PHE A 108 18.50 9.41 15.39
CA PHE A 108 17.11 9.08 15.67
C PHE A 108 16.16 10.26 15.39
N PHE A 109 16.45 11.43 15.99
CA PHE A 109 15.65 12.64 15.79
C PHE A 109 15.68 13.09 14.32
N THR A 110 16.86 13.08 13.71
CA THR A 110 17.02 13.46 12.30
C THR A 110 16.17 12.58 11.39
N GLY A 111 16.29 11.26 11.50
CA GLY A 111 15.58 10.31 10.64
C GLY A 111 14.07 10.39 10.82
N HIS A 112 13.57 10.33 12.05
CA HIS A 112 12.12 10.30 12.29
C HIS A 112 11.45 11.63 11.95
N LEU A 113 12.02 12.77 12.36
CA LEU A 113 11.43 14.07 12.07
C LEU A 113 11.49 14.41 10.58
N MET A 114 12.51 13.95 9.85
CA MET A 114 12.57 14.09 8.39
C MET A 114 11.45 13.30 7.70
N VAL A 115 11.23 12.04 8.09
CA VAL A 115 10.16 11.20 7.53
C VAL A 115 8.78 11.79 7.81
N ILE A 116 8.53 12.24 9.05
CA ILE A 116 7.28 12.90 9.42
C ILE A 116 7.07 14.18 8.60
N THR A 117 8.12 14.99 8.45
CA THR A 117 8.07 16.23 7.64
C THR A 117 7.76 15.93 6.17
N PHE A 118 8.35 14.88 5.61
CA PHE A 118 8.05 14.42 4.26
C PHE A 118 6.58 14.03 4.13
N TYR A 119 6.04 13.21 5.04
CA TYR A 119 4.64 12.82 5.01
C TYR A 119 3.68 14.02 5.13
N LEU A 120 3.98 14.97 6.01
CA LEU A 120 3.15 16.17 6.17
C LEU A 120 3.19 17.09 4.95
N ARG A 121 4.39 17.35 4.39
CA ARG A 121 4.54 18.20 3.19
C ARG A 121 3.94 17.58 1.94
N SER A 122 4.14 16.28 1.74
CA SER A 122 3.61 15.53 0.59
C SER A 122 2.15 15.12 0.79
N ARG A 123 1.55 15.47 1.95
CA ARG A 123 0.18 15.12 2.32
C ARG A 123 -0.05 13.61 2.18
N LEU A 124 0.73 12.80 2.87
CA LEU A 124 0.63 11.34 2.88
C LEU A 124 0.22 10.88 4.28
N TRP A 125 -0.92 10.20 4.39
CA TRP A 125 -1.40 9.59 5.63
C TRP A 125 -2.24 8.35 5.32
N PRO A 126 -2.37 7.38 6.24
CA PRO A 126 -2.96 6.07 5.96
C PRO A 126 -4.38 6.09 5.39
N PHE A 127 -5.17 7.13 5.68
CA PHE A 127 -6.55 7.26 5.24
C PHE A 127 -6.74 8.27 4.09
N LYS A 128 -5.65 8.71 3.45
CA LYS A 128 -5.76 9.58 2.27
C LYS A 128 -6.25 8.75 1.08
N LYS A 129 -7.24 9.28 0.35
CA LYS A 129 -7.66 8.70 -0.93
C LYS A 129 -6.54 8.88 -1.96
N ALA A 130 -6.29 7.84 -2.76
CA ALA A 130 -5.34 7.95 -3.86
C ALA A 130 -5.89 8.93 -4.91
N GLU A 131 -5.08 9.90 -5.30
CA GLU A 131 -5.38 10.94 -6.30
C GLU A 131 -4.74 10.55 -7.65
N ASN A 132 -4.80 9.26 -8.02
CA ASN A 132 -4.25 8.79 -9.28
C ASN A 132 -5.30 8.97 -10.40
N PRO A 133 -5.05 9.78 -11.44
CA PRO A 133 -6.01 9.97 -12.52
C PRO A 133 -6.25 8.69 -13.35
N ILE A 134 -5.23 7.84 -13.50
CA ILE A 134 -5.30 6.61 -14.31
C ILE A 134 -4.46 5.51 -13.63
N PRO A 135 -5.03 4.34 -13.28
CA PRO A 135 -4.30 3.27 -12.60
C PRO A 135 -3.01 2.82 -13.30
N GLU A 136 -2.99 2.82 -14.63
CA GLU A 136 -1.85 2.44 -15.49
C GLU A 136 -0.58 3.28 -15.21
N THR A 137 -0.73 4.50 -14.67
CA THR A 137 0.43 5.38 -14.36
C THR A 137 1.31 4.87 -13.23
N THR A 138 0.81 3.88 -12.46
CA THR A 138 1.58 3.23 -11.40
C THR A 138 2.27 1.95 -11.84
N ASP A 139 1.90 1.41 -13.02
CA ASP A 139 2.46 0.18 -13.57
C ASP A 139 3.52 0.51 -14.63
N ASP A 140 3.10 1.08 -15.77
CA ASP A 140 3.96 1.22 -16.94
C ASP A 140 3.79 2.52 -17.76
N LYS A 141 2.72 3.29 -17.55
CA LYS A 141 2.45 4.50 -18.35
C LYS A 141 2.90 5.78 -17.64
N PHE A 142 3.18 6.80 -18.43
CA PHE A 142 3.47 8.12 -17.93
C PHE A 142 2.38 9.09 -18.37
N LEU A 143 2.01 10.04 -17.51
CA LEU A 143 0.91 10.96 -17.76
C LEU A 143 1.35 12.40 -17.51
N ILE A 144 1.12 13.27 -18.48
CA ILE A 144 1.23 14.73 -18.34
C ILE A 144 -0.19 15.31 -18.26
N GLN A 145 -0.49 15.99 -17.15
CA GLN A 145 -1.76 16.69 -16.95
C GLN A 145 -1.62 18.18 -17.27
N ILE A 146 -2.39 18.64 -18.26
CA ILE A 146 -2.32 20.01 -18.77
C ILE A 146 -3.67 20.71 -18.60
N PRO A 147 -3.75 21.82 -17.84
CA PRO A 147 -4.96 22.61 -17.73
C PRO A 147 -5.24 23.38 -19.03
N VAL A 148 -6.49 23.32 -19.51
CA VAL A 148 -6.93 24.00 -20.72
C VAL A 148 -7.54 25.36 -20.39
N PHE A 149 -6.76 26.42 -20.62
CA PHE A 149 -7.24 27.80 -20.57
C PHE A 149 -7.47 28.35 -21.99
N GLY A 150 -8.59 27.98 -22.60
CA GLY A 150 -9.09 28.56 -23.86
C GLY A 150 -8.38 28.12 -25.16
N ASN A 151 -7.10 27.74 -25.14
CA ASN A 151 -6.32 27.41 -26.34
C ASN A 151 -6.07 25.90 -26.53
N GLU A 152 -7.16 25.13 -26.54
CA GLU A 152 -7.14 23.66 -26.65
C GLU A 152 -6.49 23.17 -27.96
N SER A 153 -6.76 23.84 -29.07
CA SER A 153 -6.26 23.46 -30.40
C SER A 153 -4.75 23.58 -30.51
N LYS A 154 -4.14 24.61 -29.91
CA LYS A 154 -2.68 24.79 -29.88
C LYS A 154 -1.99 23.71 -29.05
N ILE A 155 -2.54 23.36 -27.89
CA ILE A 155 -1.96 22.32 -27.03
C ILE A 155 -2.01 20.97 -27.76
N LYS A 156 -3.15 20.63 -28.38
CA LYS A 156 -3.31 19.39 -29.15
C LYS A 156 -2.36 19.33 -30.35
N SER A 157 -2.08 20.44 -31.03
CA SER A 157 -1.16 20.43 -32.18
C SER A 157 0.30 20.24 -31.76
N ILE A 158 0.69 20.72 -30.57
CA ILE A 158 2.01 20.47 -29.99
C ILE A 158 2.14 19.00 -29.60
N LEU A 159 1.17 18.46 -28.84
CA LEU A 159 1.18 17.06 -28.40
C LEU A 159 1.14 16.06 -29.56
N LYS A 160 0.53 16.41 -30.69
CA LYS A 160 0.53 15.56 -31.90
C LYS A 160 1.89 15.48 -32.61
N LYS A 161 2.81 16.42 -32.34
CA LYS A 161 4.18 16.36 -32.87
C LYS A 161 5.06 15.42 -32.06
N THR A 162 4.74 15.25 -30.78
CA THR A 162 5.42 14.32 -29.88
C THR A 162 4.93 12.89 -30.10
N ASP A 163 5.74 11.89 -29.76
CA ASP A 163 5.38 10.47 -29.85
C ASP A 163 4.41 10.08 -28.71
N LEU A 164 3.14 10.38 -28.92
CA LEU A 164 2.07 10.24 -27.94
C LEU A 164 1.40 8.86 -28.05
N PHE A 165 1.27 8.16 -26.93
CA PHE A 165 0.55 6.89 -26.89
C PHE A 165 -0.97 7.10 -26.93
N LYS A 166 -1.50 7.97 -26.07
CA LYS A 166 -2.94 8.26 -25.99
C LYS A 166 -3.20 9.66 -25.43
N MET A 167 -4.29 10.27 -25.89
CA MET A 167 -4.76 11.57 -25.38
C MET A 167 -6.23 11.49 -24.98
N SER A 168 -6.55 11.95 -23.77
CA SER A 168 -7.92 12.13 -23.29
C SER A 168 -8.15 13.58 -22.85
N VAL A 169 -9.38 14.06 -23.04
CA VAL A 169 -9.82 15.36 -22.52
C VAL A 169 -10.87 15.10 -21.45
N ILE A 170 -10.60 15.56 -20.23
CA ILE A 170 -11.43 15.29 -19.06
C ILE A 170 -11.92 16.61 -18.47
N ASP A 171 -13.20 16.63 -18.10
CA ASP A 171 -13.79 17.74 -17.36
C ASP A 171 -13.59 17.51 -15.86
N ALA A 172 -13.04 18.50 -15.13
CA ALA A 172 -12.74 18.36 -13.69
C ALA A 172 -13.95 18.06 -12.79
N LYS A 173 -15.19 18.23 -13.29
CA LYS A 173 -16.42 17.82 -12.59
C LYS A 173 -16.70 16.31 -12.72
N LYS A 174 -16.30 15.68 -13.82
CA LYS A 174 -16.47 14.24 -14.03
C LYS A 174 -15.48 13.44 -13.19
N GLU A 175 -14.22 13.86 -13.13
CA GLU A 175 -13.19 13.28 -12.24
C GLU A 175 -13.67 13.19 -10.78
N LYS A 176 -14.20 14.29 -10.22
CA LYS A 176 -14.70 14.29 -8.83
C LYS A 176 -15.89 13.37 -8.60
N ASN A 177 -16.80 13.25 -9.58
CA ASN A 177 -17.97 12.38 -9.46
C ASN A 177 -17.57 10.91 -9.62
N GLU A 178 -16.72 10.58 -10.59
CA GLU A 178 -16.18 9.23 -10.80
C GLU A 178 -15.32 8.78 -9.60
N GLU A 179 -14.56 9.68 -8.96
CA GLU A 179 -13.85 9.40 -7.71
C GLU A 179 -14.80 9.12 -6.53
N ILE A 180 -15.89 9.87 -6.40
CA ILE A 180 -16.89 9.65 -5.34
C ILE A 180 -17.61 8.30 -5.56
N ASP A 181 -18.01 8.02 -6.80
CA ASP A 181 -18.70 6.80 -7.19
C ASP A 181 -17.79 5.56 -7.05
N ASN A 182 -16.53 5.63 -7.49
CA ASN A 182 -15.55 4.55 -7.32
C ASN A 182 -15.21 4.27 -5.86
N VAL A 183 -15.24 5.27 -4.98
CA VAL A 183 -15.03 5.07 -3.54
C VAL A 183 -16.25 4.43 -2.89
N GLN A 184 -17.47 4.83 -3.26
CA GLN A 184 -18.70 4.21 -2.77
C GLN A 184 -18.81 2.76 -3.25
N ASN A 185 -18.53 2.49 -4.52
CA ASN A 185 -18.56 1.14 -5.09
C ASN A 185 -17.51 0.21 -4.47
N ASN A 186 -16.26 0.66 -4.29
CA ASN A 186 -15.21 -0.15 -3.63
C ASN A 186 -15.43 -0.36 -2.12
N ALA A 187 -16.23 0.48 -1.47
CA ALA A 187 -16.64 0.26 -0.08
C ALA A 187 -17.79 -0.74 0.00
N GLN A 188 -18.74 -0.66 -0.95
CA GLN A 188 -19.92 -1.54 -1.03
C GLN A 188 -19.57 -2.97 -1.49
N ASP A 189 -18.67 -3.14 -2.47
CA ASP A 189 -18.26 -4.47 -3.00
C ASP A 189 -17.48 -5.31 -1.99
N ARG A 190 -16.78 -4.68 -1.03
CA ARG A 190 -16.01 -5.41 -0.01
C ARG A 190 -16.88 -6.04 1.07
N ASP A 191 -18.12 -5.60 1.22
CA ASP A 191 -19.07 -6.16 2.20
C ASP A 191 -19.97 -7.26 1.62
N THR A 192 -20.07 -7.36 0.29
CA THR A 192 -20.88 -8.35 -0.44
C THR A 192 -20.10 -9.61 -0.86
N GLU A 193 -18.77 -9.56 -0.89
CA GLU A 193 -17.94 -10.68 -1.33
C GLU A 193 -17.41 -11.55 -0.17
N ILE A 194 -17.78 -12.84 -0.17
CA ILE A 194 -17.29 -13.85 0.79
C ILE A 194 -16.37 -14.87 0.11
N THR A 195 -15.17 -15.04 0.68
CA THR A 195 -14.25 -16.12 0.26
C THR A 195 -14.47 -17.35 1.12
N ILE A 196 -14.73 -18.49 0.49
CA ILE A 196 -14.91 -19.78 1.15
C ILE A 196 -13.92 -20.79 0.55
N GLY A 197 -13.11 -21.42 1.39
CA GLY A 197 -12.05 -22.35 0.96
C GLY A 197 -11.84 -23.52 1.94
N PHE A 198 -11.00 -24.47 1.55
CA PHE A 198 -10.69 -25.65 2.38
C PHE A 198 -9.33 -25.51 3.07
N VAL A 199 -9.29 -25.81 4.37
CA VAL A 199 -8.07 -25.76 5.19
C VAL A 199 -8.00 -26.97 6.11
N PHE A 200 -6.80 -27.49 6.36
CA PHE A 200 -6.62 -28.59 7.32
C PHE A 200 -6.55 -28.08 8.75
N HIS A 201 -7.15 -28.83 9.68
CA HIS A 201 -6.89 -28.59 11.09
C HIS A 201 -5.40 -28.80 11.41
N SER A 202 -4.82 -27.93 12.24
CA SER A 202 -3.39 -27.93 12.56
C SER A 202 -2.93 -29.26 13.18
N ARG A 203 -3.73 -29.81 14.10
CA ARG A 203 -3.46 -31.07 14.79
C ARG A 203 -3.75 -32.28 13.89
N LYS A 204 -2.75 -33.14 13.73
CA LYS A 204 -2.89 -34.43 13.05
C LYS A 204 -3.32 -35.51 14.05
N TYR A 205 -3.98 -36.55 13.55
CA TYR A 205 -4.23 -37.76 14.31
C TYR A 205 -2.97 -38.65 14.35
N SER A 206 -2.98 -39.68 15.20
CA SER A 206 -1.87 -40.63 15.35
C SER A 206 -1.51 -41.37 14.06
N ASP A 207 -2.49 -41.60 13.19
CA ASP A 207 -2.28 -42.20 11.86
C ASP A 207 -1.68 -41.23 10.83
N GLY A 208 -1.57 -39.93 11.15
CA GLY A 208 -1.04 -38.89 10.27
C GLY A 208 -2.09 -38.17 9.41
N SER A 209 -3.37 -38.52 9.52
CA SER A 209 -4.47 -37.83 8.83
C SER A 209 -4.87 -36.53 9.56
N SER A 210 -5.70 -35.70 8.91
CA SER A 210 -6.21 -34.44 9.48
C SER A 210 -7.65 -34.20 9.05
N ASN A 211 -8.42 -33.52 9.90
CA ASN A 211 -9.74 -33.04 9.52
C ASN A 211 -9.62 -31.92 8.50
N LEU A 212 -10.37 -32.03 7.41
CA LEU A 212 -10.60 -30.94 6.48
C LEU A 212 -11.66 -30.00 7.08
N ARG A 213 -11.40 -28.70 7.00
CA ARG A 213 -12.28 -27.63 7.47
C ARG A 213 -12.61 -26.72 6.31
N ILE A 214 -13.77 -26.07 6.43
CA ILE A 214 -14.21 -25.01 5.53
C ILE A 214 -13.91 -23.70 6.24
N GLN A 215 -13.07 -22.87 5.63
CA GLN A 215 -12.72 -21.54 6.09
C GLN A 215 -13.59 -20.52 5.35
N PHE A 216 -14.15 -19.60 6.13
CA PHE A 216 -14.97 -18.49 5.68
C PHE A 216 -14.23 -17.19 5.97
N THR A 217 -14.12 -16.31 4.99
CA THR A 217 -13.41 -15.03 5.11
C THR A 217 -14.24 -13.92 4.49
N LYS A 218 -14.52 -12.86 5.26
CA LYS A 218 -15.17 -11.62 4.82
C LYS A 218 -14.22 -10.45 5.03
N GLY A 219 -13.84 -9.78 3.94
CA GLY A 219 -12.95 -8.61 3.97
C GLY A 219 -11.61 -8.86 4.70
N ARG A 220 -11.10 -7.81 5.36
CA ARG A 220 -9.87 -7.85 6.16
C ARG A 220 -10.21 -7.96 7.65
N GLY A 221 -10.25 -9.19 8.18
CA GLY A 221 -10.26 -9.44 9.63
C GLY A 221 -11.37 -10.36 10.16
N GLN A 222 -12.42 -10.64 9.39
CA GLN A 222 -13.44 -11.61 9.79
C GLN A 222 -13.19 -12.97 9.16
N GLN A 223 -12.74 -13.93 9.98
CA GLN A 223 -12.47 -15.30 9.55
C GLN A 223 -12.93 -16.30 10.60
N TYR A 224 -13.58 -17.36 10.16
CA TYR A 224 -13.83 -18.53 10.99
C TYR A 224 -13.73 -19.82 10.17
N ALA A 225 -13.59 -20.96 10.84
CA ALA A 225 -13.53 -22.26 10.18
C ALA A 225 -14.43 -23.29 10.87
N LYS A 226 -15.17 -24.08 10.09
CA LYS A 226 -16.03 -25.18 10.57
C LYS A 226 -15.56 -26.51 10.01
N ASN A 227 -15.80 -27.59 10.75
CA ASN A 227 -15.35 -28.92 10.34
C ASN A 227 -16.19 -29.42 9.16
N SER A 228 -15.56 -29.93 8.10
CA SER A 228 -16.30 -30.44 6.93
C SER A 228 -16.79 -31.89 7.14
N GLY A 229 -16.40 -32.52 8.25
CA GLY A 229 -16.70 -33.94 8.54
C GLY A 229 -15.81 -34.93 7.78
N LEU A 230 -14.86 -34.45 6.97
CA LEU A 230 -13.96 -35.29 6.17
C LEU A 230 -12.58 -35.39 6.83
N ARG A 231 -12.05 -36.60 6.91
CA ARG A 231 -10.70 -36.90 7.41
C ARG A 231 -9.84 -37.39 6.25
N ILE A 232 -8.75 -36.66 5.97
CA ILE A 232 -7.93 -36.88 4.77
C ILE A 232 -6.45 -36.81 5.15
N PHE A 233 -5.62 -37.64 4.52
CA PHE A 233 -4.17 -37.48 4.57
C PHE A 233 -3.71 -36.31 3.70
N ARG A 234 -3.06 -35.32 4.31
CA ARG A 234 -2.60 -34.10 3.61
C ARG A 234 -1.75 -34.39 2.37
N LYS A 235 -0.95 -35.48 2.38
CA LYS A 235 -0.12 -35.92 1.26
C LYS A 235 -0.89 -36.30 -0.02
N HIS A 236 -2.20 -36.57 0.10
CA HIS A 236 -3.07 -36.94 -1.02
C HIS A 236 -3.99 -35.80 -1.45
N TRP A 237 -3.88 -34.60 -0.86
CA TRP A 237 -4.69 -33.43 -1.20
C TRP A 237 -4.11 -32.67 -2.39
N ILE A 238 -4.96 -32.35 -3.37
CA ILE A 238 -4.62 -31.58 -4.56
C ILE A 238 -5.21 -30.17 -4.41
N SER A 239 -4.39 -29.22 -3.93
CA SER A 239 -4.87 -27.87 -3.59
C SER A 239 -5.46 -27.09 -4.76
N LYS A 240 -4.93 -27.29 -5.98
CA LYS A 240 -5.42 -26.59 -7.19
C LYS A 240 -6.86 -27.00 -7.56
N LYS A 241 -7.23 -28.26 -7.29
CA LYS A 241 -8.53 -28.84 -7.67
C LYS A 241 -9.50 -28.98 -6.49
N ASN A 242 -9.00 -28.80 -5.26
CA ASN A 242 -9.74 -29.12 -4.03
C ASN A 242 -10.30 -30.56 -4.06
N GLU A 243 -9.42 -31.52 -4.37
CA GLU A 243 -9.74 -32.93 -4.56
C GLU A 243 -8.68 -33.82 -3.87
N VAL A 244 -9.03 -35.08 -3.67
CA VAL A 244 -8.12 -36.11 -3.17
C VAL A 244 -7.66 -37.00 -4.33
N SER A 245 -6.36 -37.28 -4.38
CA SER A 245 -5.75 -38.21 -5.35
C SER A 245 -6.29 -39.63 -5.18
N ASP A 246 -6.35 -40.34 -6.31
CA ASP A 246 -6.54 -41.79 -6.46
C ASP A 246 -5.68 -42.67 -5.53
N LYS A 247 -4.55 -42.14 -5.04
CA LYS A 247 -3.67 -42.83 -4.06
C LYS A 247 -4.29 -42.97 -2.66
N HIS A 248 -5.40 -42.28 -2.38
CA HIS A 248 -6.11 -42.41 -1.11
C HIS A 248 -7.12 -43.57 -1.16
N VAL A 249 -7.14 -44.41 -0.13
CA VAL A 249 -8.00 -45.61 -0.05
C VAL A 249 -9.47 -45.29 -0.36
N ASP A 250 -10.00 -44.22 0.23
CA ASP A 250 -11.39 -43.79 0.04
C ASP A 250 -11.61 -42.64 -0.98
N TYR A 251 -10.73 -42.45 -1.97
CA TYR A 251 -10.76 -41.27 -2.85
C TYR A 251 -12.12 -41.05 -3.54
N ILE A 252 -12.79 -42.12 -4.00
CA ILE A 252 -14.10 -42.04 -4.69
C ILE A 252 -15.16 -41.45 -3.76
N LYS A 253 -15.24 -41.98 -2.54
CA LYS A 253 -16.22 -41.56 -1.53
C LYS A 253 -15.96 -40.12 -1.09
N ILE A 254 -14.70 -39.78 -0.84
CA ILE A 254 -14.31 -38.46 -0.37
C ILE A 254 -14.54 -37.39 -1.45
N ASN A 255 -14.15 -37.65 -2.70
CA ASN A 255 -14.37 -36.71 -3.80
C ASN A 255 -15.86 -36.51 -4.11
N LYS A 256 -16.70 -37.55 -3.96
CA LYS A 256 -18.15 -37.41 -4.05
C LYS A 256 -18.68 -36.44 -2.99
N SER A 257 -18.26 -36.58 -1.74
CA SER A 257 -18.65 -35.66 -0.66
C SER A 257 -18.10 -34.24 -0.86
N LEU A 258 -16.88 -34.10 -1.38
CA LEU A 258 -16.29 -32.80 -1.69
C LEU A 258 -17.06 -32.06 -2.79
N ASN A 259 -17.53 -32.76 -3.82
CA ASN A 259 -18.33 -32.15 -4.88
C ASN A 259 -19.67 -31.63 -4.34
N VAL A 260 -20.35 -32.39 -3.48
CA VAL A 260 -21.56 -31.90 -2.78
C VAL A 260 -21.27 -30.65 -1.96
N LEU A 261 -20.15 -30.61 -1.24
CA LEU A 261 -19.75 -29.44 -0.47
C LEU A 261 -19.43 -28.24 -1.38
N LYS A 262 -18.79 -28.44 -2.54
CA LYS A 262 -18.51 -27.38 -3.52
C LYS A 262 -19.81 -26.76 -4.07
N ASP A 263 -20.78 -27.60 -4.44
CA ASP A 263 -22.09 -27.12 -4.91
C ASP A 263 -22.83 -26.32 -3.82
N ASN A 264 -22.77 -26.79 -2.57
CA ASN A 264 -23.36 -26.08 -1.45
C ASN A 264 -22.65 -24.74 -1.16
N ILE A 265 -21.32 -24.70 -1.29
CA ILE A 265 -20.53 -23.47 -1.17
C ILE A 265 -20.96 -22.44 -2.23
N GLU A 266 -21.17 -22.86 -3.47
CA GLU A 266 -21.61 -21.96 -4.55
C GLU A 266 -23.02 -21.39 -4.27
N LYS A 267 -23.96 -22.23 -3.85
CA LYS A 267 -25.30 -21.80 -3.43
C LYS A 267 -25.25 -20.84 -2.24
N ALA A 268 -24.37 -21.10 -1.27
CA ALA A 268 -24.19 -20.26 -0.09
C ALA A 268 -23.62 -18.87 -0.45
N LYS A 269 -22.65 -18.82 -1.37
CA LYS A 269 -22.10 -17.55 -1.89
C LYS A 269 -23.18 -16.72 -2.57
N ASN A 270 -24.00 -17.32 -3.42
CA ASN A 270 -25.09 -16.62 -4.11
C ASN A 270 -26.13 -16.06 -3.12
N LYS A 271 -26.49 -16.83 -2.09
CA LYS A 271 -27.42 -16.39 -1.03
C LYS A 271 -26.86 -15.28 -0.14
N PHE A 272 -25.56 -15.32 0.14
CA PHE A 272 -24.87 -14.25 0.87
C PHE A 272 -24.83 -12.97 0.03
N SER A 273 -24.48 -13.07 -1.26
CA SER A 273 -24.46 -11.94 -2.18
C SER A 273 -25.84 -11.31 -2.39
N SER A 274 -26.92 -12.08 -2.26
CA SER A 274 -28.30 -11.58 -2.33
C SER A 274 -28.82 -11.02 -0.99
N GLY A 275 -27.99 -10.94 0.05
CA GLY A 275 -28.37 -10.42 1.38
C GLY A 275 -29.29 -11.33 2.21
N SER A 276 -29.46 -12.61 1.82
CA SER A 276 -30.40 -13.53 2.48
C SER A 276 -29.83 -14.29 3.67
N LEU A 277 -28.51 -14.22 3.89
CA LEU A 277 -27.79 -14.91 4.97
C LEU A 277 -26.73 -13.99 5.58
N ASP A 278 -26.69 -13.95 6.91
CA ASP A 278 -25.60 -13.30 7.65
C ASP A 278 -24.31 -14.13 7.61
N PHE A 279 -23.17 -13.45 7.71
CA PHE A 279 -21.84 -14.06 7.60
C PHE A 279 -21.62 -15.20 8.61
N GLU A 280 -22.13 -15.05 9.83
CA GLU A 280 -22.01 -16.05 10.90
C GLU A 280 -22.81 -17.33 10.61
N ASP A 281 -23.84 -17.24 9.76
CA ASP A 281 -24.79 -18.33 9.50
C ASP A 281 -24.55 -19.04 8.16
N VAL A 282 -23.63 -18.55 7.33
CA VAL A 282 -23.30 -19.15 6.02
C VAL A 282 -22.97 -20.63 6.14
N TYR A 283 -22.25 -21.04 7.19
CA TYR A 283 -21.88 -22.45 7.39
C TYR A 283 -23.09 -23.39 7.52
N LYS A 284 -24.23 -22.91 8.04
CA LYS A 284 -25.45 -23.70 8.21
C LYS A 284 -26.00 -24.16 6.87
N SER A 285 -25.80 -23.36 5.81
CA SER A 285 -26.25 -23.70 4.45
C SER A 285 -25.35 -24.71 3.73
N ILE A 286 -24.18 -25.02 4.30
CA ILE A 286 -23.16 -25.87 3.67
C ILE A 286 -23.05 -27.23 4.35
N ILE A 287 -23.17 -27.25 5.68
CA ILE A 287 -22.89 -28.43 6.51
C ILE A 287 -24.19 -29.17 6.94
N ASN A 288 -25.36 -28.50 6.91
CA ASN A 288 -26.66 -29.15 7.18
C ASN A 288 -27.24 -29.84 5.95
#